data_AF-A0A1G7WQ93-F1
#
_entry.id   AF-A0A1G7WQ93-F1
#
_cell.length_a   1.000
_cell.length_b   1.000
_cell.length_c   1.000
_cell.angle_alpha   90.00
_cell.angle_beta   90.00
_cell.angle_gamma   90.00
#
_symmetry.space_group_name_H-M   'P 1'
#
loop_
_entity.id
_entity.type
_entity.pdbx_description
1 polymer ?
#
loop_
_entity_poly.entity_id
_entity_poly.type
_entity_poly.pdbx_seq_one_letter_code
_entity_poly.pdbx_strand_id
1 'polypeptide(L)'
;MSLKAQLLNGTSFRKEVDIEFDNKIITFVLKPLSNAEYKNIQVKINKGQKKYLDTKIAKTQYIDLADMTERGFKANVEIFIKGVADEVWTEEEVNKLPAGLVDKVATKILEISGIIDSKDDKKKN
;
A
#
# COMPACT_ATOMS: atom_id res chain seq x y z
N MET A 1 0.66 -27.01 -6.32
CA MET A 1 -0.48 -26.53 -5.50
C MET A 1 -0.72 -25.05 -5.82
N SER A 2 -1.97 -24.63 -6.00
CA SER A 2 -2.29 -23.27 -6.48
C SER A 2 -2.17 -22.21 -5.37
N LEU A 3 -1.61 -21.04 -5.68
CA LEU A 3 -1.52 -19.86 -4.80
C LEU A 3 -2.87 -19.50 -4.15
N LYS A 4 -3.98 -19.78 -4.86
CA LYS A 4 -5.35 -19.63 -4.35
C LYS A 4 -5.65 -20.51 -3.13
N ALA A 5 -5.10 -21.72 -3.06
CA ALA A 5 -5.32 -22.62 -1.93
C ALA A 5 -4.56 -22.18 -0.67
N GLN A 6 -3.40 -21.54 -0.82
CA GLN A 6 -2.64 -20.96 0.28
C GLN A 6 -3.29 -19.68 0.82
N LEU A 7 -3.89 -18.86 -0.05
CA LEU A 7 -4.67 -17.68 0.34
C LEU A 7 -5.99 -18.05 1.05
N LEU A 8 -6.61 -19.20 0.71
CA LEU A 8 -7.84 -19.68 1.35
C LEU A 8 -7.61 -20.29 2.75
N ASN A 9 -6.40 -20.79 3.05
CA ASN A 9 -6.08 -21.38 4.35
C ASN A 9 -5.77 -20.37 5.47
N GLY A 10 -5.87 -19.08 5.18
CA GLY A 10 -5.92 -18.02 6.19
C GLY A 10 -4.57 -17.65 6.80
N THR A 11 -4.38 -16.34 6.96
CA THR A 11 -3.64 -15.67 8.05
C THR A 11 -2.15 -16.01 8.33
N SER A 12 -1.58 -17.06 7.74
CA SER A 12 -0.24 -17.57 8.08
C SER A 12 0.77 -17.45 6.93
N PHE A 13 0.38 -16.94 5.76
CA PHE A 13 1.35 -16.66 4.71
C PHE A 13 2.24 -15.49 5.15
N ARG A 14 3.49 -15.82 5.43
CA ARG A 14 4.56 -14.89 5.76
C ARG A 14 5.65 -15.05 4.71
N LYS A 15 6.11 -13.93 4.16
CA LYS A 15 7.18 -13.90 3.18
C LYS A 15 8.22 -12.90 3.63
N GLU A 16 9.43 -13.37 3.87
CA GLU A 16 10.60 -12.51 4.02
C GLU A 16 10.88 -11.85 2.68
N VAL A 17 10.98 -10.52 2.71
CA VAL A 17 11.29 -9.69 1.57
C VAL A 17 12.44 -8.78 1.92
N ASP A 18 13.50 -8.91 1.15
CA ASP A 18 14.64 -8.01 1.17
C ASP A 18 14.31 -6.75 0.39
N ILE A 19 14.33 -5.61 1.06
CA ILE A 19 14.07 -4.31 0.48
C ILE A 19 15.35 -3.51 0.49
N GLU A 20 15.87 -3.23 -0.70
CA GLU A 20 17.03 -2.36 -0.86
C GLU A 20 16.60 -0.90 -0.77
N PHE A 21 17.15 -0.20 0.22
CA PHE A 21 16.93 1.22 0.44
C PHE A 21 18.22 1.86 0.93
N ASP A 22 18.66 2.92 0.25
CA ASP A 22 19.87 3.69 0.59
C ASP A 22 21.13 2.82 0.75
N ASN A 23 21.39 1.96 -0.25
CA ASN A 23 22.48 0.98 -0.29
C ASN A 23 22.51 -0.02 0.89
N LYS A 24 21.40 -0.16 1.62
CA LYS A 24 21.22 -1.17 2.68
C LYS A 24 20.10 -2.10 2.29
N ILE A 25 20.28 -3.38 2.59
CA ILE A 25 19.24 -4.39 2.46
C ILE A 25 18.57 -4.51 3.83
N ILE A 26 17.26 -4.24 3.87
CA ILE A 26 16.44 -4.39 5.06
C ILE A 26 15.45 -5.50 4.80
N THR A 27 15.51 -6.57 5.59
CA THR A 27 14.60 -7.71 5.48
C THR A 27 13.35 -7.46 6.33
N PHE A 28 12.17 -7.64 5.74
CA PHE A 28 10.89 -7.56 6.43
C PHE A 28 10.09 -8.85 6.21
N VAL A 29 9.47 -9.39 7.26
CA VAL A 29 8.44 -10.42 7.09
C VAL A 29 7.11 -9.74 6.76
N LEU A 30 6.62 -9.97 5.54
CA LEU A 30 5.38 -9.41 5.04
C LEU A 30 4.27 -10.47 5.01
N LYS A 31 3.03 -10.04 5.25
CA LYS A 31 1.81 -10.83 5.07
C LYS A 31 0.89 -10.16 4.04
N PRO A 32 0.10 -10.96 3.29
CA PRO A 32 -0.87 -10.41 2.36
C PRO A 32 -1.98 -9.71 3.12
N LEU A 33 -2.45 -8.62 2.56
CA LEU A 33 -3.69 -7.96 2.98
C LEU A 33 -4.88 -8.73 2.43
N SER A 34 -5.91 -8.86 3.26
CA SER A 34 -7.22 -9.29 2.77
C SER A 34 -7.86 -8.18 1.92
N ASN A 35 -8.72 -8.59 0.98
CA ASN A 35 -9.51 -7.63 0.17
C ASN A 35 -10.37 -6.69 1.05
N ALA A 36 -10.83 -7.16 2.21
CA ALA A 36 -11.59 -6.35 3.15
C ALA A 36 -10.73 -5.28 3.81
N GLU A 37 -9.51 -5.62 4.24
CA GLU A 37 -8.57 -4.66 4.82
C GLU A 37 -8.16 -3.60 3.81
N TYR A 38 -7.82 -4.01 2.60
CA TYR A 38 -7.45 -3.08 1.53
C TYR A 38 -8.59 -2.14 1.17
N LYS A 39 -9.83 -2.65 1.05
CA LYS A 39 -11.02 -1.80 0.84
C LYS A 39 -11.22 -0.80 1.98
N ASN A 40 -11.01 -1.21 3.23
CA ASN A 40 -11.15 -0.30 4.37
C ASN A 40 -10.12 0.85 4.32
N ILE A 41 -8.88 0.55 3.93
CA ILE A 41 -7.84 1.56 3.71
C ILE A 41 -8.26 2.53 2.59
N GLN A 42 -8.70 2.00 1.43
CA GLN A 42 -9.20 2.83 0.32
C GLN A 42 -10.38 3.72 0.71
N VAL A 43 -11.34 3.19 1.48
CA VAL A 43 -12.50 3.96 1.93
C VAL A 43 -12.06 5.11 2.82
N LYS A 44 -11.12 4.90 3.76
CA LYS A 44 -10.59 5.97 4.62
C LYS A 44 -9.90 7.07 3.81
N ILE A 45 -9.10 6.72 2.81
CA ILE A 45 -8.42 7.67 1.92
C ILE A 45 -9.41 8.51 1.12
N ASN A 46 -10.45 7.86 0.60
CA ASN A 46 -11.46 8.51 -0.24
C ASN A 46 -12.48 9.33 0.56
N LYS A 47 -12.73 9.01 1.83
CA LYS A 47 -13.75 9.67 2.68
C LYS A 47 -13.49 11.18 2.91
N GLY A 48 -12.27 11.66 2.65
CA GLY A 48 -11.92 13.08 2.73
C GLY A 48 -11.87 13.81 1.38
N GLN A 49 -12.11 13.14 0.23
CA GLN A 49 -12.05 13.81 -1.07
C GLN A 49 -13.21 14.80 -1.19
N LYS A 50 -12.95 16.07 -0.86
CA LYS A 50 -13.83 17.17 -1.25
C LYS A 50 -13.73 17.29 -2.76
N LYS A 51 -14.65 16.65 -3.47
CA LYS A 51 -14.87 16.93 -4.88
C LYS A 51 -15.46 18.33 -4.97
N TYR A 52 -14.63 19.31 -5.25
CA TYR A 52 -15.12 20.64 -5.60
C TYR A 52 -15.78 20.52 -6.98
N LEU A 53 -17.11 20.55 -6.99
CA LEU A 53 -17.91 20.58 -8.19
C LEU A 53 -18.18 22.06 -8.50
N ASP A 54 -17.33 22.67 -9.31
CA ASP A 54 -17.59 24.02 -9.78
C ASP A 54 -18.72 23.95 -10.81
N THR A 55 -19.93 24.33 -10.39
CA THR A 55 -21.16 24.18 -11.16
C THR A 55 -21.25 25.13 -12.35
N LYS A 56 -20.27 26.03 -12.51
CA LYS A 56 -20.21 26.97 -13.64
C LYS A 56 -19.44 26.45 -14.86
N ILE A 57 -18.65 25.39 -14.72
CA ILE A 57 -17.89 24.79 -15.82
C ILE A 57 -18.14 23.29 -15.77
N ALA A 58 -19.02 22.80 -16.65
CA ALA A 58 -19.28 21.38 -16.77
C ALA A 58 -17.94 20.61 -16.86
N LYS A 59 -17.69 19.72 -15.87
CA LYS A 59 -16.72 18.61 -15.89
C LYS A 59 -15.27 18.83 -15.41
N THR A 60 -14.94 19.82 -14.58
CA THR A 60 -13.58 19.88 -14.00
C THR A 60 -13.61 19.68 -12.49
N GLN A 61 -13.34 18.45 -12.05
CA GLN A 61 -13.03 18.15 -10.64
C GLN A 61 -11.58 18.56 -10.40
N TYR A 62 -11.36 19.64 -9.66
CA TYR A 62 -10.02 19.99 -9.20
C TYR A 62 -9.69 19.15 -7.97
N ILE A 63 -8.68 18.31 -8.09
CA ILE A 63 -8.12 17.58 -6.96
C ILE A 63 -6.78 18.24 -6.64
N ASP A 64 -6.63 18.70 -5.41
CA ASP A 64 -5.36 19.25 -4.93
C ASP A 64 -4.33 18.12 -4.83
N LEU A 65 -3.25 18.24 -5.59
CA LEU A 65 -2.18 17.26 -5.71
C LEU A 65 -1.43 17.08 -4.37
N ALA A 66 -1.34 18.13 -3.55
CA ALA A 66 -0.70 18.04 -2.23
C ALA A 66 -1.53 17.16 -1.29
N ASP A 67 -2.84 17.37 -1.26
CA ASP A 67 -3.81 16.57 -0.51
C ASP A 67 -3.83 15.10 -0.98
N MET A 68 -3.68 14.85 -2.28
CA MET A 68 -3.57 13.48 -2.81
C MET A 68 -2.29 12.79 -2.33
N THR A 69 -1.17 13.52 -2.35
CA THR A 69 0.14 12.95 -1.99
C THR A 69 0.20 12.62 -0.51
N GLU A 70 -0.30 13.50 0.37
CA GLU A 70 -0.34 13.26 1.82
C GLU A 70 -1.22 12.05 2.17
N ARG A 71 -2.37 11.92 1.50
CA ARG A 71 -3.29 10.80 1.75
C ARG A 71 -2.79 9.50 1.14
N GLY A 72 -2.11 9.55 0.01
CA GLY A 72 -1.39 8.41 -0.57
C GLY A 72 -0.29 7.93 0.37
N PHE A 73 0.42 8.85 1.01
CA PHE A 73 1.40 8.48 2.03
C PHE A 73 0.75 7.82 3.26
N LYS A 74 -0.33 8.40 3.79
CA LYS A 74 -1.11 7.79 4.89
C LYS A 74 -1.65 6.40 4.53
N ALA A 75 -2.06 6.19 3.28
CA ALA A 75 -2.45 4.89 2.76
C ALA A 75 -1.31 3.87 2.90
N ASN A 76 -0.12 4.25 2.44
CA ASN A 76 1.07 3.41 2.47
C ASN A 76 1.48 3.08 3.91
N VAL A 77 1.33 4.04 4.84
CA VAL A 77 1.54 3.80 6.28
C VAL A 77 0.55 2.77 6.82
N GLU A 78 -0.75 2.88 6.54
CA GLU A 78 -1.72 1.87 6.99
C GLU A 78 -1.46 0.49 6.36
N ILE A 79 -1.06 0.45 5.09
CA ILE A 79 -0.67 -0.79 4.39
C ILE A 79 0.54 -1.41 5.08
N PHE A 80 1.56 -0.62 5.41
CA PHE A 80 2.77 -1.07 6.11
C PHE A 80 2.42 -1.69 7.47
N ILE A 81 1.69 -0.96 8.32
CA ILE A 81 1.32 -1.42 9.66
C ILE A 81 0.54 -2.74 9.60
N LYS A 82 -0.37 -2.87 8.63
CA LYS A 82 -1.17 -4.08 8.48
C LYS A 82 -0.47 -5.19 7.74
N GLY A 83 0.54 -4.91 6.94
CA GLY A 83 1.22 -5.90 6.10
C GLY A 83 2.55 -6.39 6.65
N VAL A 84 3.18 -5.69 7.59
CA VAL A 84 4.36 -6.21 8.30
C VAL A 84 3.92 -7.17 9.40
N ALA A 85 4.55 -8.35 9.47
CA ALA A 85 4.16 -9.44 10.37
C ALA A 85 5.12 -9.63 11.56
N ASP A 86 6.33 -9.08 11.49
CA ASP A 86 7.35 -9.24 12.53
C ASP A 86 7.02 -8.50 13.82
N GLU A 87 6.48 -7.29 13.71
CA GLU A 87 6.29 -6.40 14.85
C GLU A 87 5.03 -5.54 14.67
N VAL A 88 4.43 -5.11 15.78
CA VAL A 88 3.28 -4.21 15.77
C VAL A 88 3.81 -2.79 15.66
N TRP A 89 3.83 -2.27 14.44
CA TRP A 89 4.26 -0.90 14.17
C TRP A 89 3.16 0.10 14.49
N THR A 90 3.52 1.20 15.14
CA THR A 90 2.64 2.36 15.33
C THR A 90 2.76 3.34 14.16
N GLU A 91 1.71 4.14 13.93
CA GLU A 91 1.73 5.18 12.88
C GLU A 91 2.88 6.18 13.10
N GLU A 92 3.22 6.49 14.35
CA GLU A 92 4.31 7.40 14.69
C GLU A 92 5.69 6.83 14.33
N GLU A 93 5.89 5.52 14.47
CA GLU A 93 7.15 4.87 14.11
C GLU A 93 7.32 4.80 12.59
N VAL A 94 6.26 4.47 11.86
CA VAL A 94 6.30 4.42 10.39
C VAL A 94 6.47 5.82 9.80
N ASN A 95 5.88 6.86 10.40
CA ASN A 95 6.07 8.24 9.97
C ASN A 95 7.51 8.77 10.18
N LYS A 96 8.30 8.16 11.07
CA LYS A 96 9.73 8.46 11.22
C LYS A 96 10.60 7.80 10.14
N LEU A 97 10.06 6.80 9.43
CA LEU A 97 10.77 6.14 8.35
C LEU A 97 10.78 7.01 7.08
N PRO A 98 11.81 6.86 6.23
CA PRO A 98 11.85 7.54 4.95
C PRO A 98 10.63 7.17 4.11
N ALA A 99 9.95 8.16 3.54
CA ALA A 99 8.72 7.94 2.79
C ALA A 99 8.89 6.94 1.62
N GLY A 100 10.06 6.95 0.97
CA GLY A 100 10.39 6.00 -0.09
C GLY A 100 10.58 4.56 0.37
N LEU A 101 10.97 4.32 1.63
CA LEU A 101 11.03 2.98 2.20
C LEU A 101 9.62 2.46 2.45
N VAL A 102 8.77 3.27 3.07
CA VAL A 102 7.36 2.94 3.35
C VAL A 102 6.61 2.61 2.07
N ASP A 103 6.82 3.40 1.01
CA ASP A 103 6.21 3.18 -0.31
C ASP A 103 6.66 1.86 -0.95
N LYS A 104 7.96 1.55 -0.92
CA LYS A 104 8.50 0.27 -1.42
C LYS A 104 7.92 -0.93 -0.68
N VAL A 105 7.84 -0.86 0.65
CA VAL A 105 7.30 -1.94 1.48
C VAL A 105 5.80 -2.11 1.22
N ALA A 106 5.04 -1.01 1.19
CA ALA A 106 3.62 -1.02 0.89
C ALA A 106 3.34 -1.63 -0.50
N THR A 107 4.14 -1.25 -1.50
CA THR A 107 4.07 -1.83 -2.85
C THR A 107 4.30 -3.34 -2.80
N LYS A 108 5.35 -3.81 -2.11
CA LYS A 108 5.62 -5.25 -1.97
C LYS A 108 4.48 -6.01 -1.29
N ILE A 109 3.86 -5.41 -0.28
CA ILE A 109 2.67 -5.98 0.39
C ILE A 109 1.51 -6.11 -0.62
N LEU A 110 1.24 -5.08 -1.42
CA LEU A 110 0.18 -5.11 -2.42
C LEU A 110 0.45 -6.14 -3.53
N GLU A 111 1.71 -6.31 -3.95
CA GLU A 111 2.13 -7.35 -4.90
C GLU A 111 1.88 -8.75 -4.34
N ILE A 112 2.32 -9.01 -3.10
CA ILE A 112 2.09 -10.30 -2.42
C ILE A 112 0.59 -10.57 -2.26
N SER A 113 -0.19 -9.52 -2.02
CA SER A 113 -1.64 -9.58 -1.91
C SER A 113 -2.35 -9.81 -3.26
N GLY A 114 -1.64 -9.70 -4.39
CA GLY A 114 -2.21 -9.78 -5.73
C GLY A 114 -3.14 -8.61 -6.08
N ILE A 115 -3.01 -7.49 -5.36
CA ILE A 115 -3.83 -6.28 -5.58
C ILE A 115 -3.25 -5.48 -6.74
N ILE A 116 -1.93 -5.42 -6.82
CA ILE A 116 -1.21 -4.90 -7.97
C ILE A 116 -0.45 -6.05 -8.61
N ASP A 117 -0.52 -6.15 -9.94
CA ASP A 117 0.42 -7.00 -10.66
C ASP A 117 1.80 -6.35 -10.53
N SER A 118 2.83 -7.14 -10.21
CA SER A 118 4.24 -6.77 -10.44
C SER A 118 4.48 -6.56 -11.93
N LYS A 119 4.01 -5.43 -12.47
CA LYS A 119 4.17 -5.01 -13.85
C LYS A 119 5.13 -3.84 -13.90
N ASP A 120 6.39 -4.14 -13.57
CA ASP A 120 7.53 -3.52 -14.24
C ASP A 120 8.21 -4.50 -15.24
N ASP A 121 7.63 -5.68 -15.48
CA ASP A 121 8.15 -6.69 -16.43
C ASP A 121 7.26 -6.88 -17.69
N LYS A 122 6.52 -5.85 -18.10
CA LYS A 122 5.92 -5.79 -19.44
C LYS A 122 6.18 -4.48 -20.17
N LYS A 123 7.45 -4.02 -20.15
CA LYS A 123 8.04 -3.38 -21.33
C LYS A 123 8.71 -4.46 -22.17
N LYS A 124 7.96 -5.09 -23.08
CA LYS A 124 8.39 -5.69 -24.36
C LYS A 124 7.30 -6.63 -24.87
N ASN A 125 6.45 -6.11 -25.75
CA ASN A 125 6.29 -6.59 -27.11
C ASN A 125 5.45 -5.59 -27.90
#